data_AF-A0AAU9TAX2-F1
#
_entry.id   AF-A0AAU9TAX2-F1
#
_cell.length_a   1.000
_cell.length_b   1.000
_cell.length_c   1.000
_cell.angle_alpha   90.00
_cell.angle_beta   90.00
_cell.angle_gamma   90.00
#
_symmetry.space_group_name_H-M   'P 1'
#
loop_
_entity.id
_entity.type
_entity.pdbx_description
1 polymer ?
#
loop_
_entity_poly.entity_id
_entity_poly.type
_entity_poly.pdbx_seq_one_letter_code
_entity_poly.pdbx_strand_id
1 'polypeptide(L)'
;METSHFTFSFLLVAFSYLLSLCAQMTVLTGNFKCSSSPSTCISLVGYSSRHSTTLGNIQTLFSVKNFRLILEANNLPFSTTDAERVNPDQVVRIPIPCSCSNGTGVSNRVPVYKAKQGESLHYMGIEIFGGLVSYQKISDMNSLTDKSEIKISQKFWIPLPCSCDQLDGQNVVHYAHVVKEGSSLGEIAAQFGTDITTLARLNGISGDAPFLADYPLDVPLRGDARYTRCAPRFRCGHLTDLSYPFWTPEREECGHPDFKVNCSGDFAEFSKSSVKFRILAMNYDDHTIRLARMDYINNLCLQNAENETINQQVLPYSRDTQLVTFNYKCPSSMEDLNCEVDIGGQSYLFSSPSNLTSCKRNVIIPISRSALEIAERNQSEEAIKKALDGGFELNFNSDCSECVRSGGACGHSQGSRAFVCYCIDGNYEHTCHSVKKSRLSRKVKIGIGLACGFMGTVSIAIGLVIFKTSLGFRKRKTSHNSRNHDLKALTQLKQYSYAEVKKITKSFSHTDLENGEHTRKFGDEITREEKEIAKKMILVGLWCIQPCPSNRPPMNRVVEMMEGSLDALEVPPKPSLHLSAAPLAESSWLSEENSSYSEVLI
;
A
#
# COMPACT_ATOMS: atom_id res chain seq x y z
N MET A 1 -45.06 46.35 -22.87
CA MET A 1 -44.52 45.08 -23.38
C MET A 1 -43.03 44.94 -23.05
N GLU A 2 -42.60 45.36 -21.85
CA GLU A 2 -41.18 45.37 -21.43
C GLU A 2 -40.92 44.59 -20.12
N THR A 3 -41.97 44.20 -19.40
CA THR A 3 -41.86 43.46 -18.13
C THR A 3 -41.67 41.95 -18.30
N SER A 4 -41.90 41.42 -19.50
CA SER A 4 -41.77 39.98 -19.82
C SER A 4 -40.33 39.56 -20.17
N HIS A 5 -39.53 40.48 -20.73
CA HIS A 5 -38.15 40.18 -21.11
C HIS A 5 -37.19 40.11 -19.90
N PHE A 6 -37.48 40.87 -18.83
CA PHE A 6 -36.64 40.91 -17.64
C PHE A 6 -36.78 39.64 -16.78
N THR A 7 -38.00 39.08 -16.70
CA THR A 7 -38.27 37.84 -15.96
C THR A 7 -37.72 36.62 -16.69
N PHE A 8 -37.75 36.60 -18.03
CA PHE A 8 -37.21 35.50 -18.82
C PHE A 8 -35.67 35.46 -18.80
N SER A 9 -35.02 36.63 -18.78
CA SER A 9 -33.57 36.74 -18.67
C SER A 9 -33.05 36.34 -17.28
N PHE A 10 -33.78 36.70 -16.21
CA PHE A 10 -33.47 36.25 -14.84
C PHE A 10 -33.66 34.74 -14.66
N LEU A 11 -34.68 34.14 -15.28
CA LEU A 11 -34.91 32.70 -15.26
C LEU A 11 -33.82 31.92 -16.02
N LEU A 12 -33.32 32.44 -17.15
CA LEU A 12 -32.21 31.82 -17.88
C LEU A 12 -30.88 31.92 -17.13
N VAL A 13 -30.62 33.06 -16.46
CA VAL A 13 -29.42 33.22 -15.61
C VAL A 13 -29.52 32.35 -14.37
N ALA A 14 -30.69 32.26 -13.72
CA ALA A 14 -30.91 31.34 -12.60
C ALA A 14 -30.80 29.87 -13.02
N PHE A 15 -31.34 29.48 -14.19
CA PHE A 15 -31.27 28.11 -14.70
C PHE A 15 -29.85 27.71 -15.12
N SER A 16 -29.08 28.63 -15.69
CA SER A 16 -27.65 28.43 -15.98
C SER A 16 -26.78 28.44 -14.71
N TYR A 17 -27.15 29.19 -13.67
CA TYR A 17 -26.51 29.14 -12.35
C TYR A 17 -26.85 27.82 -11.62
N LEU A 18 -28.09 27.33 -11.73
CA LEU A 18 -28.54 26.03 -11.20
C LEU A 18 -27.92 24.85 -11.98
N LEU A 19 -27.77 24.94 -13.30
CA LEU A 19 -27.03 23.96 -14.11
C LEU A 19 -25.53 23.99 -13.78
N SER A 20 -24.95 25.15 -13.49
CA SER A 20 -23.57 25.31 -13.03
C SER A 20 -23.34 24.78 -11.61
N LEU A 21 -24.31 24.95 -10.69
CA LEU A 21 -24.28 24.39 -9.34
C LEU A 21 -24.46 22.86 -9.36
N CYS A 22 -25.27 22.33 -10.29
CA CYS A 22 -25.37 20.88 -10.52
C CYS A 22 -24.07 20.27 -11.11
N ALA A 23 -23.31 21.05 -11.88
CA ALA A 23 -22.06 20.58 -12.50
C ALA A 23 -20.86 20.53 -11.53
N GLN A 24 -20.96 21.11 -10.33
CA GLN A 24 -19.87 21.17 -9.35
C GLN A 24 -20.01 20.20 -8.17
N MET A 25 -21.11 19.42 -8.11
CA MET A 25 -21.18 18.22 -7.27
C MET A 25 -20.78 16.98 -8.07
N THR A 26 -19.57 16.98 -8.62
CA THR A 26 -18.88 15.69 -8.83
C THR A 26 -18.62 15.11 -7.46
N VAL A 27 -19.55 14.28 -7.02
CA VAL A 27 -19.40 13.40 -5.86
C VAL A 27 -18.06 12.70 -6.02
N LEU A 28 -17.13 12.90 -5.08
CA LEU A 28 -16.05 11.94 -4.84
C LEU A 28 -16.78 10.63 -4.53
N THR A 29 -16.89 9.75 -5.53
CA THR A 29 -17.60 8.46 -5.44
C THR A 29 -16.67 7.29 -5.17
N GLY A 30 -15.34 7.53 -5.15
CA GLY A 30 -14.36 6.55 -4.61
C GLY A 30 -14.21 5.37 -5.53
N ASN A 31 -14.91 5.46 -6.65
CA ASN A 31 -14.82 4.64 -7.80
C ASN A 31 -13.60 5.07 -8.58
N PHE A 32 -12.66 4.16 -8.70
CA PHE A 32 -11.49 4.38 -9.53
C PHE A 32 -11.95 4.17 -10.97
N LYS A 33 -11.62 5.16 -11.80
CA LYS A 33 -11.95 5.09 -13.23
C LYS A 33 -11.02 4.09 -13.90
N CYS A 34 -11.57 3.36 -14.86
CA CYS A 34 -10.80 2.60 -15.83
C CYS A 34 -11.15 3.03 -17.24
N SER A 35 -10.27 2.72 -18.18
CA SER A 35 -10.53 2.73 -19.61
C SER A 35 -11.73 1.81 -19.94
N SER A 36 -12.42 2.10 -21.04
CA SER A 36 -13.63 1.38 -21.48
C SER A 36 -13.39 -0.07 -21.96
N SER A 37 -12.13 -0.53 -22.05
CA SER A 37 -11.81 -1.92 -22.38
C SER A 37 -11.76 -2.82 -21.13
N PRO A 38 -12.38 -4.01 -21.17
CA PRO A 38 -12.25 -4.98 -20.09
C PRO A 38 -10.79 -5.38 -19.86
N SER A 39 -10.32 -5.30 -18.61
CA SER A 39 -8.94 -5.67 -18.24
C SER A 39 -8.87 -6.15 -16.79
N THR A 40 -7.82 -6.91 -16.47
CA THR A 40 -7.56 -7.40 -15.11
C THR A 40 -6.11 -7.16 -14.73
N CYS A 41 -5.86 -6.80 -13.48
CA CYS A 41 -4.53 -6.52 -12.94
C CYS A 41 -4.49 -6.78 -11.43
N ILE A 42 -3.34 -6.53 -10.80
CA ILE A 42 -3.23 -6.45 -9.34
C ILE A 42 -3.15 -4.98 -8.95
N SER A 43 -3.98 -4.60 -7.99
CA SER A 43 -3.96 -3.28 -7.35
C SER A 43 -3.71 -3.44 -5.85
N LEU A 44 -3.47 -2.33 -5.15
CA LEU A 44 -3.24 -2.33 -3.71
C LEU A 44 -4.31 -1.51 -3.00
N VAL A 45 -4.67 -1.91 -1.78
CA VAL A 45 -5.48 -1.09 -0.87
C VAL A 45 -4.74 -0.85 0.44
N GLY A 46 -4.87 0.35 1.00
CA GLY A 46 -4.29 0.72 2.29
C GLY A 46 -5.30 0.51 3.40
N TYR A 47 -5.30 -0.67 4.00
CA TYR A 47 -6.24 -1.00 5.07
C TYR A 47 -5.68 -0.60 6.43
N SER A 48 -6.52 -0.04 7.29
CA SER A 48 -6.21 0.14 8.70
C SER A 48 -7.44 -0.17 9.54
N SER A 49 -7.23 -0.73 10.73
CA SER A 49 -8.30 -1.04 11.67
C SER A 49 -8.20 -0.15 12.89
N ARG A 50 -9.33 0.29 13.44
CA ARG A 50 -9.38 1.02 14.73
C ARG A 50 -9.07 0.14 15.94
N HIS A 51 -9.04 -1.17 15.74
CA HIS A 51 -8.72 -2.14 16.78
C HIS A 51 -7.44 -2.90 16.43
N SER A 52 -6.74 -3.38 17.46
CA SER A 52 -5.57 -4.24 17.23
C SER A 52 -6.01 -5.54 16.58
N THR A 53 -5.25 -5.99 15.59
CA THR A 53 -5.50 -7.25 14.88
C THR A 53 -4.18 -7.95 14.56
N THR A 54 -4.21 -8.98 13.70
CA THR A 54 -3.02 -9.68 13.20
C THR A 54 -3.01 -9.72 11.67
N LEU A 55 -1.84 -9.95 11.07
CA LEU A 55 -1.74 -10.11 9.61
C LEU A 55 -2.59 -11.28 9.09
N GLY A 56 -2.74 -12.37 9.84
CA GLY A 56 -3.59 -13.52 9.48
C GLY A 56 -5.09 -13.21 9.48
N ASN A 57 -5.56 -12.40 10.45
CA ASN A 57 -6.94 -11.91 10.44
C ASN A 57 -7.21 -11.00 9.23
N ILE A 58 -6.24 -10.14 8.89
CA ILE A 58 -6.31 -9.29 7.70
C ILE A 58 -6.32 -10.14 6.42
N GLN A 59 -5.44 -11.14 6.32
CA GLN A 59 -5.41 -12.08 5.21
C GLN A 59 -6.78 -12.74 4.99
N THR A 60 -7.40 -13.19 6.08
CA THR A 60 -8.72 -13.82 6.05
C THR A 60 -9.81 -12.83 5.62
N LEU A 61 -9.82 -11.62 6.21
CA LEU A 61 -10.78 -10.56 5.90
C LEU A 61 -10.77 -10.19 4.41
N PHE A 62 -9.57 -10.08 3.82
CA PHE A 62 -9.39 -9.73 2.41
C PHE A 62 -9.34 -10.95 1.47
N SER A 63 -9.55 -12.16 1.99
CA SER A 63 -9.52 -13.42 1.22
C SER A 63 -8.24 -13.61 0.40
N VAL A 64 -7.09 -13.14 0.93
CA VAL A 64 -5.80 -13.25 0.26
C VAL A 64 -5.27 -14.67 0.37
N LYS A 65 -5.20 -15.39 -0.75
CA LYS A 65 -4.81 -16.82 -0.76
C LYS A 65 -3.36 -17.05 -0.34
N ASN A 66 -2.45 -16.17 -0.75
CA ASN A 66 -1.02 -16.30 -0.48
C ASN A 66 -0.57 -15.20 0.49
N PHE A 67 -0.28 -15.60 1.73
CA PHE A 67 0.19 -14.69 2.79
C PHE A 67 1.45 -13.91 2.40
N ARG A 68 2.34 -14.51 1.58
CA ARG A 68 3.58 -13.85 1.13
C ARG A 68 3.31 -12.55 0.37
N LEU A 69 2.20 -12.45 -0.34
CA LEU A 69 1.83 -11.24 -1.06
C LEU A 69 1.57 -10.04 -0.12
N ILE A 70 1.06 -10.30 1.09
CA ILE A 70 0.90 -9.26 2.13
C ILE A 70 2.28 -8.87 2.67
N LEU A 71 3.18 -9.83 2.89
CA LEU A 71 4.53 -9.54 3.35
C LEU A 71 5.30 -8.69 2.34
N GLU A 72 5.24 -9.06 1.05
CA GLU A 72 5.86 -8.31 -0.06
C GLU A 72 5.30 -6.88 -0.15
N ALA A 73 3.97 -6.72 -0.12
CA ALA A 73 3.33 -5.41 -0.21
C ALA A 73 3.71 -4.46 0.94
N ASN A 74 4.07 -5.01 2.11
CA ASN A 74 4.41 -4.27 3.32
C ASN A 74 5.90 -4.28 3.65
N ASN A 75 6.75 -4.85 2.78
CA ASN A 75 8.17 -4.99 3.02
C ASN A 75 8.51 -5.66 4.36
N LEU A 76 7.80 -6.74 4.68
CA LEU A 76 8.00 -7.53 5.89
C LEU A 76 8.87 -8.76 5.57
N PRO A 77 9.76 -9.19 6.49
CA PRO A 77 10.55 -10.41 6.31
C PRO A 77 9.66 -11.64 6.05
N PHE A 78 10.09 -12.57 5.18
CA PHE A 78 9.35 -13.82 4.94
C PHE A 78 9.29 -14.76 6.15
N SER A 79 10.10 -14.51 7.18
CA SER A 79 10.00 -15.18 8.49
C SER A 79 8.85 -14.64 9.37
N THR A 80 8.21 -13.53 8.98
CA THR A 80 7.08 -12.95 9.71
C THR A 80 5.89 -13.90 9.66
N THR A 81 5.30 -14.18 10.83
CA THR A 81 4.17 -15.10 10.96
C THR A 81 2.84 -14.37 10.77
N ASP A 82 1.77 -15.12 10.53
CA ASP A 82 0.40 -14.61 10.47
C ASP A 82 -0.11 -14.07 11.83
N ALA A 83 0.51 -14.49 12.92
CA ALA A 83 0.26 -13.98 14.28
C ALA A 83 0.86 -12.58 14.55
N GLU A 84 1.65 -12.03 13.61
CA GLU A 84 2.24 -10.70 13.77
C GLU A 84 1.17 -9.65 14.05
N ARG A 85 1.39 -8.87 15.12
CA ARG A 85 0.41 -7.91 15.63
C ARG A 85 0.42 -6.65 14.78
N VAL A 86 -0.77 -6.20 14.41
CA VAL A 86 -1.02 -4.91 13.75
C VAL A 86 -1.69 -3.98 14.75
N ASN A 87 -1.08 -2.83 15.00
CA ASN A 87 -1.60 -1.84 15.93
C ASN A 87 -2.80 -1.08 15.33
N PRO A 88 -3.67 -0.49 16.17
CA PRO A 88 -4.73 0.41 15.70
C PRO A 88 -4.18 1.50 14.78
N ASP A 89 -4.90 1.79 13.70
CA ASP A 89 -4.62 2.80 12.67
C ASP A 89 -3.28 2.62 11.92
N GLN A 90 -2.60 1.49 12.15
CA GLN A 90 -1.45 1.06 11.34
C GLN A 90 -1.96 0.61 9.98
N VAL A 91 -1.43 1.24 8.92
CA VAL A 91 -1.80 0.91 7.55
C VAL A 91 -1.04 -0.33 7.09
N VAL A 92 -1.79 -1.30 6.57
CA VAL A 92 -1.30 -2.51 5.92
C VAL A 92 -1.73 -2.46 4.46
N ARG A 93 -0.77 -2.56 3.55
CA ARG A 93 -1.00 -2.66 2.10
C ARG A 93 -1.46 -4.07 1.75
N ILE A 94 -2.56 -4.19 1.03
CA ILE A 94 -3.16 -5.48 0.70
C ILE A 94 -3.32 -5.59 -0.81
N PRO A 95 -2.70 -6.59 -1.46
CA PRO A 95 -2.89 -6.83 -2.87
C PRO A 95 -4.27 -7.43 -3.14
N ILE A 96 -4.96 -6.84 -4.11
CA ILE A 96 -6.29 -7.26 -4.54
C ILE A 96 -6.29 -7.51 -6.06
N PRO A 97 -6.96 -8.58 -6.55
CA PRO A 97 -7.20 -8.73 -7.96
C PRO A 97 -8.21 -7.67 -8.40
N CYS A 98 -7.88 -6.89 -9.42
CA CYS A 98 -8.74 -5.85 -9.97
C CYS A 98 -9.38 -6.31 -11.28
N SER A 99 -10.65 -5.94 -11.49
CA SER A 99 -11.35 -6.09 -12.75
C SER A 99 -11.90 -4.74 -13.18
N CYS A 100 -11.44 -4.24 -14.32
CA CYS A 100 -11.96 -3.06 -14.98
C CYS A 100 -13.06 -3.47 -15.96
N SER A 101 -14.25 -2.87 -15.82
CA SER A 101 -15.35 -3.04 -16.76
C SER A 101 -16.27 -1.82 -16.71
N ASN A 102 -16.86 -1.42 -17.84
CA ASN A 102 -17.80 -0.30 -17.92
C ASN A 102 -17.26 0.99 -17.29
N GLY A 103 -15.98 1.29 -17.50
CA GLY A 103 -15.34 2.53 -17.03
C GLY A 103 -15.02 2.59 -15.54
N THR A 104 -15.22 1.50 -14.78
CA THR A 104 -14.95 1.41 -13.34
C THR A 104 -14.12 0.18 -13.03
N GLY A 105 -13.13 0.31 -12.15
CA GLY A 105 -12.40 -0.82 -11.60
C GLY A 105 -12.85 -1.16 -10.19
N VAL A 106 -13.13 -2.45 -9.97
CA VAL A 106 -13.46 -3.00 -8.64
C VAL A 106 -12.78 -4.34 -8.44
N SER A 107 -12.56 -4.70 -7.17
CA SER A 107 -11.91 -5.96 -6.81
C SER A 107 -12.68 -7.16 -7.35
N ASN A 108 -12.00 -8.06 -8.04
CA ASN A 108 -12.62 -9.14 -8.80
C ASN A 108 -13.17 -10.24 -7.90
N ARG A 109 -14.45 -10.13 -7.51
CA ARG A 109 -15.22 -11.12 -6.72
C ARG A 109 -14.65 -11.46 -5.33
N VAL A 110 -13.61 -10.76 -4.88
CA VAL A 110 -13.02 -10.89 -3.53
C VAL A 110 -12.73 -9.49 -2.97
N PRO A 111 -12.78 -9.30 -1.65
CA PRO A 111 -13.17 -10.27 -0.63
C PRO A 111 -14.68 -10.54 -0.60
N VAL A 112 -15.04 -11.66 0.02
CA VAL A 112 -16.43 -11.99 0.36
C VAL A 112 -16.58 -11.99 1.87
N TYR A 113 -17.39 -11.07 2.38
CA TYR A 113 -17.67 -10.93 3.80
C TYR A 113 -18.95 -11.69 4.18
N LYS A 114 -18.97 -12.31 5.36
CA LYS A 114 -20.17 -12.97 5.91
C LYS A 114 -20.72 -12.08 7.03
N ALA A 115 -21.92 -11.55 6.84
CA ALA A 115 -22.55 -10.67 7.82
C ALA A 115 -22.85 -11.37 9.14
N LYS A 116 -22.62 -10.66 10.24
CA LYS A 116 -23.02 -11.08 11.59
C LYS A 116 -24.34 -10.41 11.99
N GLN A 117 -24.91 -10.88 13.09
CA GLN A 117 -26.19 -10.39 13.59
C GLN A 117 -26.13 -8.90 13.93
N GLY A 118 -27.07 -8.11 13.38
CA GLY A 118 -27.19 -6.68 13.66
C GLY A 118 -26.22 -5.77 12.91
N GLU A 119 -25.37 -6.30 12.01
CA GLU A 119 -24.47 -5.48 11.20
C GLU A 119 -25.20 -4.79 10.04
N SER A 120 -24.78 -3.57 9.73
CA SER A 120 -25.26 -2.80 8.57
C SER A 120 -24.17 -2.70 7.49
N LEU A 121 -24.57 -2.45 6.23
CA LEU A 121 -23.61 -2.21 5.14
C LEU A 121 -22.70 -1.00 5.42
N HIS A 122 -23.23 0.00 6.13
CA HIS A 122 -22.44 1.17 6.54
C HIS A 122 -21.34 0.80 7.53
N TYR A 123 -21.68 0.00 8.55
CA TYR A 123 -20.71 -0.54 9.49
C TYR A 123 -19.65 -1.39 8.78
N MET A 124 -20.05 -2.21 7.80
CA MET A 124 -19.10 -2.98 6.99
C MET A 124 -18.11 -2.07 6.24
N GLY A 125 -18.59 -1.04 5.55
CA GLY A 125 -17.72 -0.13 4.79
C GLY A 125 -16.73 0.65 5.65
N ILE A 126 -17.21 1.26 6.74
CA ILE A 126 -16.42 2.17 7.58
C ILE A 126 -15.59 1.42 8.63
N GLU A 127 -16.22 0.55 9.42
CA GLU A 127 -15.56 -0.06 10.59
C GLU A 127 -14.82 -1.36 10.22
N ILE A 128 -15.39 -2.20 9.35
CA ILE A 128 -14.77 -3.48 8.98
C ILE A 128 -13.73 -3.31 7.86
N PHE A 129 -14.03 -2.55 6.82
CA PHE A 129 -13.14 -2.32 5.68
C PHE A 129 -12.40 -0.97 5.73
N GLY A 130 -12.45 -0.27 6.88
CA GLY A 130 -11.61 0.90 7.15
C GLY A 130 -11.85 2.06 6.19
N GLY A 131 -13.08 2.25 5.72
CA GLY A 131 -13.44 3.34 4.80
C GLY A 131 -13.11 3.08 3.33
N LEU A 132 -12.58 1.90 2.98
CA LEU A 132 -12.20 1.58 1.59
C LEU A 132 -13.39 1.49 0.63
N VAL A 133 -14.62 1.34 1.11
CA VAL A 133 -15.81 1.16 0.28
C VAL A 133 -17.04 1.78 0.94
N SER A 134 -17.92 2.37 0.13
CA SER A 134 -19.18 2.93 0.60
C SER A 134 -20.29 1.87 0.68
N TYR A 135 -21.27 2.09 1.56
CA TYR A 135 -22.40 1.17 1.69
C TYR A 135 -23.25 1.12 0.42
N GLN A 136 -23.40 2.23 -0.30
CA GLN A 136 -24.11 2.27 -1.58
C GLN A 136 -23.43 1.35 -2.58
N LYS A 137 -22.10 1.39 -2.65
CA LYS A 137 -21.34 0.53 -3.56
C LYS A 137 -21.51 -0.96 -3.23
N ILE A 138 -21.48 -1.30 -1.94
CA ILE A 138 -21.77 -2.68 -1.49
C ILE A 138 -23.20 -3.06 -1.91
N SER A 139 -24.18 -2.18 -1.69
CA SER A 139 -25.58 -2.41 -2.06
C SER A 139 -25.75 -2.67 -3.55
N ASP A 140 -25.24 -1.77 -4.39
CA ASP A 140 -25.37 -1.82 -5.85
C ASP A 140 -24.72 -3.09 -6.43
N MET A 141 -23.52 -3.42 -5.97
CA MET A 141 -22.74 -4.57 -6.47
C MET A 141 -23.27 -5.93 -5.99
N ASN A 142 -24.10 -5.93 -4.95
CA ASN A 142 -24.78 -7.12 -4.46
C ASN A 142 -26.29 -7.12 -4.79
N SER A 143 -26.74 -6.20 -5.66
CA SER A 143 -28.12 -6.09 -6.13
C SER A 143 -29.16 -6.05 -4.99
N LEU A 144 -28.83 -5.31 -3.92
CA LEU A 144 -29.72 -5.12 -2.79
C LEU A 144 -30.68 -3.96 -3.09
N THR A 145 -31.90 -4.07 -2.57
CA THR A 145 -32.92 -3.01 -2.64
C THR A 145 -33.04 -2.34 -1.26
N ASP A 146 -33.56 -1.12 -1.19
CA ASP A 146 -33.69 -0.36 0.08
C ASP A 146 -34.53 -1.08 1.17
N LYS A 147 -35.24 -2.15 0.82
CA LYS A 147 -36.02 -3.01 1.71
C LYS A 147 -35.32 -4.34 2.07
N SER A 148 -34.09 -4.56 1.62
CA SER A 148 -33.37 -5.82 1.82
C SER A 148 -32.89 -5.93 3.28
N GLU A 149 -33.53 -6.79 4.07
CA GLU A 149 -33.03 -7.20 5.38
C GLU A 149 -31.75 -8.02 5.25
N ILE A 150 -30.69 -7.61 5.95
CA ILE A 150 -29.43 -8.35 6.02
C ILE A 150 -29.62 -9.53 6.96
N LYS A 151 -29.43 -10.75 6.43
CA LYS A 151 -29.52 -11.98 7.21
C LYS A 151 -28.14 -12.38 7.77
N ILE A 152 -28.16 -13.06 8.91
CA ILE A 152 -26.94 -13.65 9.50
C ILE A 152 -26.32 -14.63 8.50
N SER A 153 -25.00 -14.61 8.37
CA SER A 153 -24.21 -15.43 7.43
C SER A 153 -24.49 -15.15 5.95
N GLN A 154 -25.26 -14.11 5.62
CA GLN A 154 -25.38 -13.64 4.25
C GLN A 154 -24.01 -13.18 3.74
N LYS A 155 -23.66 -13.61 2.52
CA LYS A 155 -22.39 -13.28 1.88
C LYS A 155 -22.53 -12.02 1.06
N PHE A 156 -21.60 -11.09 1.25
CA PHE A 156 -21.48 -9.86 0.47
C PHE A 156 -20.13 -9.85 -0.23
N TRP A 157 -20.13 -9.70 -1.55
CA TRP A 157 -18.92 -9.32 -2.26
C TRP A 157 -18.61 -7.86 -1.95
N ILE A 158 -17.39 -7.57 -1.53
CA ILE A 158 -16.96 -6.24 -1.15
C ILE A 158 -16.19 -5.62 -2.32
N PRO A 159 -16.79 -4.66 -3.05
CA PRO A 159 -16.21 -4.11 -4.27
C PRO A 159 -15.19 -3.01 -3.94
N LEU A 160 -13.98 -3.41 -3.57
CA LEU A 160 -12.90 -2.48 -3.25
C LEU A 160 -12.47 -1.73 -4.51
N PRO A 161 -12.18 -0.42 -4.44
CA PRO A 161 -11.84 0.37 -5.60
C PRO A 161 -10.43 0.05 -6.09
N CYS A 162 -10.26 0.00 -7.40
CA CYS A 162 -8.99 -0.32 -8.05
C CYS A 162 -8.98 0.16 -9.51
N SER A 163 -7.80 0.23 -10.13
CA SER A 163 -7.70 0.50 -11.57
C SER A 163 -6.52 -0.25 -12.19
N CYS A 164 -6.62 -0.48 -13.49
CA CYS A 164 -5.61 -1.12 -14.34
C CYS A 164 -5.09 -0.16 -15.42
N ASP A 165 -5.47 1.11 -15.36
CA ASP A 165 -5.08 2.09 -16.35
C ASP A 165 -3.58 2.39 -16.30
N GLN A 166 -3.03 2.75 -17.45
CA GLN A 166 -1.69 3.29 -17.52
C GLN A 166 -1.74 4.79 -17.24
N LEU A 167 -0.69 5.29 -16.58
CA LEU A 167 -0.53 6.72 -16.36
C LEU A 167 0.52 7.27 -17.32
N ASP A 168 0.09 8.13 -18.24
CA ASP A 168 0.94 8.74 -19.27
C ASP A 168 1.74 7.69 -20.09
N GLY A 169 1.10 6.54 -20.38
CA GLY A 169 1.70 5.42 -21.13
C GLY A 169 2.62 4.51 -20.32
N GLN A 170 2.75 4.71 -19.00
CA GLN A 170 3.54 3.86 -18.11
C GLN A 170 2.64 2.97 -17.25
N ASN A 171 3.09 1.73 -17.01
CA ASN A 171 2.44 0.83 -16.07
C ASN A 171 2.64 1.37 -14.64
N VAL A 172 1.54 1.47 -13.90
CA VAL A 172 1.53 1.86 -12.49
C VAL A 172 0.71 0.85 -11.70
N VAL A 173 0.97 0.75 -10.39
CA VAL A 173 0.09 0.02 -9.48
C VAL A 173 -0.82 1.04 -8.81
N HIS A 174 -2.12 0.96 -9.08
CA HIS A 174 -3.10 1.81 -8.42
C HIS A 174 -3.27 1.39 -6.96
N TYR A 175 -3.07 2.34 -6.05
CA TYR A 175 -3.14 2.15 -4.60
C TYR A 175 -4.28 2.97 -4.02
N ALA A 176 -5.26 2.29 -3.41
CA ALA A 176 -6.34 2.95 -2.70
C ALA A 176 -5.88 3.41 -1.32
N HIS A 177 -5.56 4.70 -1.21
CA HIS A 177 -5.12 5.34 0.01
C HIS A 177 -6.29 6.03 0.73
N VAL A 178 -6.70 5.53 1.89
CA VAL A 178 -7.70 6.23 2.72
C VAL A 178 -7.05 7.45 3.36
N VAL A 179 -7.56 8.63 3.03
CA VAL A 179 -6.99 9.91 3.45
C VAL A 179 -7.31 10.19 4.92
N LYS A 180 -6.28 10.53 5.70
CA LYS A 180 -6.45 10.93 7.11
C LYS A 180 -6.97 12.36 7.21
N GLU A 181 -7.79 12.62 8.23
CA GLU A 181 -8.26 13.96 8.55
C GLU A 181 -7.09 14.95 8.68
N GLY A 182 -7.24 16.13 8.06
CA GLY A 182 -6.22 17.18 8.04
C GLY A 182 -5.06 16.98 7.06
N SER A 183 -5.01 15.88 6.29
CA SER A 183 -3.97 15.67 5.27
C SER A 183 -4.19 16.53 4.03
N SER A 184 -3.11 17.04 3.43
CA SER A 184 -3.16 17.77 2.16
C SER A 184 -2.80 16.89 0.96
N LEU A 185 -3.30 17.25 -0.23
CA LEU A 185 -2.95 16.55 -1.47
C LEU A 185 -1.45 16.62 -1.78
N GLY A 186 -0.77 17.71 -1.38
CA GLY A 186 0.67 17.90 -1.51
C GLY A 186 1.49 16.94 -0.67
N GLU A 187 1.12 16.72 0.58
CA GLU A 187 1.79 15.77 1.47
C GLU A 187 1.63 14.33 0.96
N ILE A 188 0.43 13.97 0.53
CA ILE A 188 0.15 12.63 -0.04
C ILE A 188 0.95 12.42 -1.33
N ALA A 189 0.95 13.41 -2.23
CA ALA A 189 1.72 13.33 -3.48
C ALA A 189 3.22 13.13 -3.19
N ALA A 190 3.77 13.91 -2.26
CA ALA A 190 5.16 13.80 -1.84
C ALA A 190 5.47 12.43 -1.17
N GLN A 191 4.55 11.92 -0.35
CA GLN A 191 4.70 10.63 0.33
C GLN A 191 4.84 9.46 -0.65
N PHE A 192 4.08 9.49 -1.75
CA PHE A 192 4.04 8.41 -2.73
C PHE A 192 4.82 8.69 -4.02
N GLY A 193 5.63 9.76 -4.05
CA GLY A 193 6.50 10.06 -5.18
C GLY A 193 5.76 10.44 -6.46
N THR A 194 4.59 11.05 -6.35
CA THR A 194 3.80 11.59 -7.47
C THR A 194 3.67 13.11 -7.37
N ASP A 195 3.10 13.74 -8.38
CA ASP A 195 2.85 15.19 -8.40
C ASP A 195 1.38 15.52 -8.12
N ILE A 196 1.15 16.69 -7.53
CA ILE A 196 -0.17 17.16 -7.11
C ILE A 196 -1.14 17.22 -8.29
N THR A 197 -0.66 17.65 -9.46
CA THR A 197 -1.46 17.78 -10.67
C THR A 197 -1.96 16.43 -11.18
N THR A 198 -1.09 15.42 -11.21
CA THR A 198 -1.40 14.03 -11.56
C THR A 198 -2.41 13.45 -10.57
N LEU A 199 -2.16 13.59 -9.27
CA LEU A 199 -3.01 13.03 -8.23
C LEU A 199 -4.39 13.67 -8.23
N ALA A 200 -4.47 15.00 -8.41
CA ALA A 200 -5.73 15.73 -8.54
C ALA A 200 -6.52 15.29 -9.79
N ARG A 201 -5.84 15.23 -10.94
CA ARG A 201 -6.44 14.81 -12.22
C ARG A 201 -7.01 13.40 -12.14
N LEU A 202 -6.26 12.46 -11.58
CA LEU A 202 -6.67 11.05 -11.47
C LEU A 202 -7.93 10.89 -10.62
N ASN A 203 -8.06 11.71 -9.57
CA ASN A 203 -9.17 11.66 -8.63
C ASN A 203 -10.29 12.66 -8.92
N GLY A 204 -10.22 13.41 -10.02
CA GLY A 204 -11.22 14.42 -10.39
C GLY A 204 -11.33 15.59 -9.41
N ILE A 205 -10.25 15.89 -8.68
CA ILE A 205 -10.19 16.97 -7.70
C ILE A 205 -9.88 18.29 -8.43
N SER A 206 -10.70 19.31 -8.23
CA SER A 206 -10.47 20.66 -8.77
C SER A 206 -10.63 21.73 -7.67
N GLY A 207 -9.73 22.72 -7.66
CA GLY A 207 -9.73 23.84 -6.70
C GLY A 207 -9.34 23.46 -5.25
N ASP A 208 -9.78 24.29 -4.29
CA ASP A 208 -9.63 24.09 -2.84
C ASP A 208 -10.68 23.10 -2.31
N ALA A 209 -10.71 21.88 -2.88
CA ALA A 209 -11.72 20.87 -2.59
C ALA A 209 -11.79 20.54 -1.06
N PRO A 210 -13.00 20.34 -0.50
CA PRO A 210 -13.20 20.14 0.93
C PRO A 210 -12.56 18.83 1.41
N PHE A 211 -12.21 18.81 2.71
CA PHE A 211 -11.55 17.73 3.44
C PHE A 211 -11.86 16.33 2.89
N LEU A 212 -10.86 15.70 2.26
CA LEU A 212 -10.90 14.34 1.70
C LEU A 212 -10.91 13.23 2.78
N ALA A 213 -11.15 13.58 4.05
CA ALA A 213 -11.01 12.66 5.16
C ALA A 213 -11.89 11.41 4.98
N ASP A 214 -11.33 10.26 5.32
CA ASP A 214 -11.97 8.95 5.25
C ASP A 214 -12.35 8.49 3.84
N TYR A 215 -11.73 9.10 2.82
CA TYR A 215 -11.97 8.77 1.42
C TYR A 215 -10.82 7.98 0.79
N PRO A 216 -11.07 6.90 0.03
CA PRO A 216 -10.02 6.23 -0.73
C PRO A 216 -9.65 7.06 -1.96
N LEU A 217 -8.42 7.55 -1.96
CA LEU A 217 -7.77 8.27 -3.06
C LEU A 217 -6.99 7.29 -3.93
N ASP A 218 -7.14 7.37 -5.25
CA ASP A 218 -6.33 6.63 -6.21
C ASP A 218 -4.94 7.24 -6.31
N VAL A 219 -3.95 6.53 -5.78
CA VAL A 219 -2.55 6.92 -5.83
C VAL A 219 -1.83 6.02 -6.84
N PRO A 220 -1.26 6.58 -7.93
CA PRO A 220 -0.52 5.79 -8.89
C PRO A 220 0.88 5.52 -8.33
N LEU A 221 1.11 4.31 -7.82
CA LEU A 221 2.44 3.89 -7.42
C LEU A 221 3.22 3.56 -8.69
N ARG A 222 4.09 4.49 -9.08
CA ARG A 222 5.11 4.25 -10.09
C ARG A 222 6.17 3.39 -9.42
N GLY A 223 6.18 2.09 -9.71
CA GLY A 223 7.35 1.28 -9.42
C GLY A 223 8.49 1.77 -10.32
N ASP A 224 9.68 1.99 -9.77
CA ASP A 224 10.87 2.17 -10.60
C ASP A 224 10.88 1.05 -11.66
N ALA A 225 10.93 1.41 -12.95
CA ALA A 225 10.85 0.44 -14.03
C ALA A 225 11.93 -0.66 -13.89
N ARG A 226 13.07 -0.33 -13.27
CA ARG A 226 14.15 -1.28 -12.96
C ARG A 226 13.79 -2.20 -11.81
N TYR A 227 13.13 -1.70 -10.75
CA TYR A 227 12.60 -2.55 -9.69
C TYR A 227 11.63 -3.58 -10.28
N THR A 228 10.64 -3.14 -11.06
CA THR A 228 9.64 -4.03 -11.67
C THR A 228 10.26 -5.05 -12.63
N ARG A 229 11.33 -4.68 -13.34
CA ARG A 229 12.05 -5.57 -14.26
C ARG A 229 12.92 -6.59 -13.52
N CYS A 230 13.56 -6.18 -12.43
CA CYS A 230 14.61 -6.96 -11.77
C CYS A 230 14.11 -7.77 -10.56
N ALA A 231 12.97 -7.41 -9.96
CA ALA A 231 12.39 -8.14 -8.84
C ALA A 231 11.97 -9.58 -9.20
N PRO A 232 11.35 -9.85 -10.38
CA PRO A 232 10.97 -11.21 -10.74
C PRO A 232 12.18 -12.11 -10.98
N ARG A 233 12.07 -13.38 -10.59
CA ARG A 233 12.97 -14.45 -11.04
C ARG A 233 12.72 -14.76 -12.51
N PHE A 234 13.70 -15.39 -13.18
CA PHE A 234 13.58 -15.75 -14.59
C PHE A 234 13.95 -17.20 -14.85
N ARG A 235 13.40 -17.71 -15.95
CA ARG A 235 13.68 -19.04 -16.47
C ARG A 235 14.85 -19.01 -17.44
N CYS A 236 15.74 -19.99 -17.34
CA CYS A 236 16.84 -20.22 -18.27
C CYS A 236 17.12 -21.72 -18.37
N GLY A 237 16.88 -22.29 -19.56
CA GLY A 237 16.88 -23.75 -19.73
C GLY A 237 15.88 -24.42 -18.79
N HIS A 238 16.36 -25.41 -18.03
CA HIS A 238 15.57 -26.14 -17.03
C HIS A 238 15.38 -25.39 -15.69
N LEU A 239 16.14 -24.33 -15.41
CA LEU A 239 16.04 -23.56 -14.16
C LEU A 239 14.94 -22.50 -14.27
N THR A 240 14.03 -22.43 -13.29
CA THR A 240 12.90 -21.48 -13.26
C THR A 240 13.10 -20.29 -12.34
N ASP A 241 14.09 -20.35 -11.44
CA ASP A 241 14.23 -19.45 -10.30
C ASP A 241 15.56 -18.68 -10.32
N LEU A 242 16.11 -18.42 -11.51
CA LEU A 242 17.33 -17.61 -11.60
C LEU A 242 17.05 -16.14 -11.24
N SER A 243 18.03 -15.51 -10.61
CA SER A 243 18.01 -14.10 -10.23
C SER A 243 19.43 -13.53 -10.19
N TYR A 244 19.59 -12.30 -9.68
CA TYR A 244 20.91 -11.70 -9.46
C TYR A 244 21.84 -12.70 -8.76
N PRO A 245 23.10 -12.87 -9.22
CA PRO A 245 23.82 -11.99 -10.15
C PRO A 245 23.65 -12.33 -11.64
N PHE A 246 22.86 -13.33 -12.00
CA PHE A 246 22.71 -13.76 -13.39
C PHE A 246 21.76 -12.86 -14.18
N TRP A 247 22.03 -12.65 -15.47
CA TRP A 247 21.19 -11.83 -16.35
C TRP A 247 21.23 -12.24 -17.82
N THR A 248 20.16 -11.90 -18.55
CA THR A 248 20.01 -12.06 -20.00
C THR A 248 19.95 -10.68 -20.69
N PRO A 249 20.15 -10.57 -22.02
CA PRO A 249 20.10 -9.29 -22.73
C PRO A 249 18.85 -8.44 -22.46
N GLU A 250 17.71 -9.06 -22.16
CA GLU A 250 16.44 -8.37 -21.86
C GLU A 250 16.43 -7.72 -20.45
N ARG A 251 17.39 -8.10 -19.60
CA ARG A 251 17.48 -7.76 -18.18
C ARG A 251 18.91 -7.42 -17.74
N GLU A 252 19.70 -6.77 -18.60
CA GLU A 252 21.13 -6.51 -18.36
C GLU A 252 21.42 -5.82 -17.02
N GLU A 253 20.65 -4.79 -16.69
CA GLU A 253 20.76 -4.05 -15.42
C GLU A 253 20.42 -4.87 -14.15
N CYS A 254 19.78 -6.04 -14.30
CA CYS A 254 19.32 -6.87 -13.19
C CYS A 254 20.33 -7.89 -12.67
N GLY A 255 21.51 -7.99 -13.28
CA GLY A 255 22.56 -8.91 -12.84
C GLY A 255 23.92 -8.22 -12.79
N HIS A 256 24.93 -8.93 -12.30
CA HIS A 256 26.29 -8.42 -12.29
C HIS A 256 26.95 -8.70 -13.65
N PRO A 257 27.69 -7.75 -14.25
CA PRO A 257 28.13 -7.88 -15.64
C PRO A 257 29.03 -9.09 -15.96
N ASP A 258 29.68 -9.69 -14.97
CA ASP A 258 30.50 -10.92 -15.13
C ASP A 258 29.66 -12.20 -15.37
N PHE A 259 28.34 -12.15 -15.15
CA PHE A 259 27.48 -13.34 -15.08
C PHE A 259 26.34 -13.30 -16.11
N LYS A 260 26.64 -12.83 -17.32
CA LYS A 260 25.72 -12.91 -18.46
C LYS A 260 25.46 -14.37 -18.81
N VAL A 261 24.22 -14.82 -18.65
CA VAL A 261 23.82 -16.21 -18.96
C VAL A 261 23.27 -16.33 -20.38
N ASN A 262 23.62 -17.44 -21.01
CA ASN A 262 23.05 -17.90 -22.27
C ASN A 262 21.94 -18.91 -21.96
N CYS A 263 20.73 -18.62 -22.45
CA CYS A 263 19.53 -19.43 -22.25
C CYS A 263 19.00 -20.05 -23.56
N SER A 264 19.78 -20.04 -24.64
CA SER A 264 19.33 -20.56 -25.94
C SER A 264 19.21 -22.09 -26.00
N GLY A 265 19.74 -22.82 -25.01
CA GLY A 265 19.66 -24.28 -24.91
C GLY A 265 18.99 -24.75 -23.61
N ASP A 266 19.06 -26.05 -23.34
CA ASP A 266 18.44 -26.69 -22.16
C ASP A 266 19.11 -26.37 -20.83
N PHE A 267 20.31 -25.79 -20.87
CA PHE A 267 21.14 -25.48 -19.70
C PHE A 267 21.43 -23.99 -19.61
N ALA A 268 21.45 -23.46 -18.38
CA ALA A 268 21.90 -22.11 -18.11
C ALA A 268 23.44 -22.10 -18.01
N GLU A 269 24.08 -21.39 -18.92
CA GLU A 269 25.54 -21.41 -19.06
C GLU A 269 26.08 -19.98 -19.22
N PHE A 270 27.25 -19.71 -18.66
CA PHE A 270 27.94 -18.43 -18.86
C PHE A 270 29.43 -18.67 -19.08
N SER A 271 30.10 -17.72 -19.73
CA SER A 271 31.53 -17.79 -19.96
C SER A 271 32.23 -16.69 -19.18
N LYS A 272 33.35 -17.04 -18.54
CA LYS A 272 34.29 -16.08 -17.99
C LYS A 272 35.62 -16.29 -18.70
N SER A 273 36.07 -15.26 -19.41
CA SER A 273 37.18 -15.36 -20.36
C SER A 273 36.92 -16.50 -21.38
N SER A 274 37.78 -17.52 -21.40
CA SER A 274 37.71 -18.73 -22.23
C SER A 274 37.00 -19.90 -21.55
N VAL A 275 36.74 -19.83 -20.23
CA VAL A 275 36.19 -20.94 -19.44
C VAL A 275 34.68 -20.82 -19.36
N LYS A 276 33.99 -21.90 -19.72
CA LYS A 276 32.53 -21.99 -19.69
C LYS A 276 32.05 -22.69 -18.41
N PHE A 277 31.07 -22.10 -17.75
CA PHE A 277 30.45 -22.62 -16.54
C PHE A 277 28.98 -22.95 -16.81
N ARG A 278 28.50 -24.03 -16.20
CA ARG A 278 27.09 -24.41 -16.18
C ARG A 278 26.53 -24.19 -14.77
N ILE A 279 25.36 -23.57 -14.70
CA ILE A 279 24.60 -23.44 -13.45
C ILE A 279 23.81 -24.73 -13.28
N LEU A 280 24.16 -25.51 -12.24
CA LEU A 280 23.49 -26.76 -11.91
C LEU A 280 22.27 -26.53 -11.04
N ALA A 281 22.37 -25.61 -10.08
CA ALA A 281 21.28 -25.26 -9.18
C ALA A 281 21.49 -23.85 -8.63
N MET A 282 20.37 -23.22 -8.26
CA MET A 282 20.33 -21.98 -7.50
C MET A 282 19.19 -22.10 -6.50
N ASN A 283 19.50 -22.01 -5.21
CA ASN A 283 18.50 -21.95 -4.16
C ASN A 283 18.63 -20.61 -3.42
N TYR A 284 17.61 -19.78 -3.60
CA TYR A 284 17.55 -18.47 -2.96
C TYR A 284 17.32 -18.58 -1.45
N ASP A 285 16.54 -19.57 -1.00
CA ASP A 285 16.20 -19.76 0.42
C ASP A 285 17.42 -20.28 1.20
N ASP A 286 18.16 -21.23 0.61
CA ASP A 286 19.39 -21.77 1.21
C ASP A 286 20.60 -20.86 1.00
N HIS A 287 20.47 -19.79 0.21
CA HIS A 287 21.54 -18.89 -0.17
C HIS A 287 22.73 -19.61 -0.82
N THR A 288 22.44 -20.61 -1.66
CA THR A 288 23.46 -21.41 -2.36
C THR A 288 23.28 -21.40 -3.88
N ILE A 289 24.41 -21.45 -4.58
CA ILE A 289 24.50 -21.61 -6.03
C ILE A 289 25.50 -22.73 -6.32
N ARG A 290 25.16 -23.63 -7.23
CA ARG A 290 26.04 -24.73 -7.63
C ARG A 290 26.43 -24.58 -9.09
N LEU A 291 27.75 -24.52 -9.34
CA LEU A 291 28.33 -24.39 -10.67
C LEU A 291 29.21 -25.59 -11.01
N ALA A 292 29.28 -25.95 -12.28
CA ALA A 292 30.28 -26.87 -12.80
C ALA A 292 31.06 -26.25 -13.95
N ARG A 293 32.36 -26.55 -14.02
CA ARG A 293 33.21 -26.19 -15.16
C ARG A 293 32.95 -27.14 -16.31
N MET A 294 32.51 -26.61 -17.44
CA MET A 294 32.06 -27.41 -18.58
C MET A 294 33.16 -28.24 -19.23
N ASP A 295 34.41 -27.77 -19.18
CA ASP A 295 35.54 -28.49 -19.77
C ASP A 295 35.96 -29.71 -18.95
N TYR A 296 35.54 -29.78 -17.69
CA TYR A 296 35.77 -30.92 -16.80
C TYR A 296 34.56 -31.86 -16.67
N ILE A 297 33.45 -31.59 -17.38
CA ILE A 297 32.28 -32.48 -17.36
C ILE A 297 32.60 -33.73 -18.18
N ASN A 298 32.52 -34.90 -17.54
CA ASN A 298 32.91 -36.20 -18.11
C ASN A 298 34.34 -36.25 -18.70
N ASN A 299 35.22 -35.29 -18.37
CA ASN A 299 36.55 -35.19 -18.95
C ASN A 299 37.60 -34.72 -17.92
N LEU A 300 38.67 -35.50 -17.73
CA LEU A 300 39.77 -35.16 -16.82
C LEU A 300 41.02 -34.66 -17.56
N CYS A 301 41.14 -35.02 -18.84
CA CYS A 301 42.39 -34.94 -19.60
C CYS A 301 42.31 -33.82 -20.64
N LEU A 302 42.37 -32.58 -20.17
CA LEU A 302 42.31 -31.40 -21.04
C LEU A 302 43.71 -30.98 -21.54
N GLN A 303 43.87 -30.82 -22.86
CA GLN A 303 45.15 -30.39 -23.44
C GLN A 303 45.45 -28.89 -23.22
N ASN A 304 44.41 -28.05 -23.11
CA ASN A 304 44.50 -26.59 -23.05
C ASN A 304 43.66 -25.99 -21.92
N ALA A 305 43.62 -26.63 -20.75
CA ALA A 305 42.88 -26.10 -19.61
C ALA A 305 43.52 -24.78 -19.10
N GLU A 306 42.67 -23.77 -18.91
CA GLU A 306 43.05 -22.45 -18.41
C GLU A 306 42.59 -22.27 -16.95
N ASN A 307 43.35 -21.46 -16.22
CA ASN A 307 43.00 -21.02 -14.87
C ASN A 307 42.01 -19.87 -14.96
N GLU A 308 40.85 -20.05 -14.34
CA GLU A 308 39.84 -19.00 -14.23
C GLU A 308 39.23 -19.07 -12.82
N THR A 309 38.94 -17.90 -12.25
CA THR A 309 38.42 -17.76 -10.89
C THR A 309 37.07 -17.09 -10.93
N ILE A 310 36.11 -17.58 -10.14
CA ILE A 310 34.81 -16.90 -10.01
C ILE A 310 35.00 -15.61 -9.22
N ASN A 311 34.28 -14.55 -9.57
CA ASN A 311 34.35 -13.28 -8.84
C ASN A 311 33.79 -13.45 -7.42
N GLN A 312 34.70 -13.59 -6.46
CA GLN A 312 34.40 -13.90 -5.06
C GLN A 312 33.74 -12.75 -4.30
N GLN A 313 33.74 -11.52 -4.84
CA GLN A 313 33.01 -10.40 -4.23
C GLN A 313 31.50 -10.52 -4.45
N VAL A 314 31.10 -11.21 -5.52
CA VAL A 314 29.69 -11.38 -5.89
C VAL A 314 29.21 -12.78 -5.51
N LEU A 315 30.03 -13.80 -5.81
CA LEU A 315 29.76 -15.20 -5.51
C LEU A 315 30.92 -15.80 -4.72
N PRO A 316 30.96 -15.58 -3.39
CA PRO A 316 31.96 -16.20 -2.52
C PRO A 316 31.83 -17.73 -2.46
N TYR A 317 32.95 -18.44 -2.32
CA TYR A 317 32.99 -19.88 -2.12
C TYR A 317 32.26 -20.29 -0.83
N SER A 318 31.44 -21.36 -0.94
CA SER A 318 30.86 -22.03 0.22
C SER A 318 31.96 -22.71 1.06
N ARG A 319 31.63 -23.03 2.31
CA ARG A 319 32.55 -23.76 3.22
C ARG A 319 32.89 -25.14 2.70
N ASP A 320 32.00 -25.75 1.92
CA ASP A 320 32.24 -27.04 1.27
C ASP A 320 33.08 -26.91 0.00
N THR A 321 33.40 -25.71 -0.50
CA THR A 321 34.20 -25.59 -1.72
C THR A 321 35.69 -25.60 -1.41
N GLN A 322 36.41 -26.51 -2.07
CA GLN A 322 37.85 -26.68 -1.97
C GLN A 322 38.52 -26.45 -3.32
N LEU A 323 39.61 -25.70 -3.31
CA LEU A 323 40.45 -25.48 -4.49
C LEU A 323 41.47 -26.62 -4.60
N VAL A 324 41.38 -27.37 -5.69
CA VAL A 324 42.26 -28.49 -6.01
C VAL A 324 43.19 -28.08 -7.14
N THR A 325 44.47 -28.46 -7.05
CA THR A 325 45.42 -28.26 -8.14
C THR A 325 45.62 -29.56 -8.92
N PHE A 326 45.25 -29.54 -10.20
CA PHE A 326 45.57 -30.59 -11.17
C PHE A 326 46.87 -30.23 -11.86
N ASN A 327 47.88 -31.08 -11.71
CA ASN A 327 49.17 -30.88 -12.36
C ASN A 327 49.27 -31.76 -13.61
N TYR A 328 49.70 -31.18 -14.72
CA TYR A 328 49.80 -31.86 -16.01
C TYR A 328 51.25 -31.88 -16.50
N LYS A 329 51.60 -32.94 -17.24
CA LYS A 329 52.94 -33.16 -17.82
C LYS A 329 54.01 -33.16 -16.73
N CYS A 330 53.80 -33.99 -15.72
CA CYS A 330 54.74 -34.23 -14.64
C CYS A 330 55.81 -35.27 -15.05
N PRO A 331 56.98 -35.30 -14.40
CA PRO A 331 57.94 -36.40 -14.54
C PRO A 331 57.31 -37.72 -14.04
N SER A 332 57.63 -38.82 -14.70
CA SER A 332 57.01 -40.16 -14.58
C SER A 332 57.29 -40.93 -13.27
N SER A 333 57.56 -40.24 -12.16
CA SER A 333 57.94 -40.85 -10.88
C SER A 333 56.90 -40.72 -9.76
N MET A 334 55.67 -40.35 -10.07
CA MET A 334 54.61 -40.13 -9.06
C MET A 334 53.38 -40.96 -9.47
N GLU A 335 52.78 -41.71 -8.54
CA GLU A 335 51.71 -42.69 -8.79
C GLU A 335 50.52 -42.09 -9.58
N ASP A 336 50.11 -42.78 -10.66
CA ASP A 336 49.35 -42.22 -11.78
C ASP A 336 47.89 -42.70 -11.89
N LEU A 337 46.95 -41.76 -12.10
CA LEU A 337 45.82 -42.02 -13.00
C LEU A 337 46.29 -41.70 -14.41
N ASN A 338 46.35 -42.72 -15.28
CA ASN A 338 46.92 -42.56 -16.61
C ASN A 338 45.87 -42.05 -17.60
N CYS A 339 46.04 -40.82 -18.11
CA CYS A 339 45.27 -40.34 -19.26
C CYS A 339 45.75 -41.07 -20.52
N GLU A 340 45.20 -42.25 -20.81
CA GLU A 340 45.45 -42.98 -22.06
C GLU A 340 44.71 -42.29 -23.22
N VAL A 341 45.28 -41.22 -23.75
CA VAL A 341 44.99 -40.78 -25.11
C VAL A 341 46.31 -40.76 -25.85
N ASP A 342 46.38 -41.58 -26.90
CA ASP A 342 47.53 -41.78 -27.79
C ASP A 342 48.28 -40.47 -28.09
N ILE A 343 49.61 -40.58 -28.09
CA ILE A 343 50.64 -39.53 -28.28
C ILE A 343 51.25 -39.03 -26.94
N GLY A 344 52.01 -39.93 -26.31
CA GLY A 344 53.09 -39.61 -25.37
C GLY A 344 52.64 -39.42 -23.93
N GLY A 345 52.82 -40.46 -23.11
CA GLY A 345 52.40 -40.55 -21.70
C GLY A 345 52.49 -39.24 -20.91
N GLN A 346 51.34 -38.81 -20.39
CA GLN A 346 51.22 -37.65 -19.51
C GLN A 346 50.55 -38.11 -18.21
N SER A 347 51.35 -38.11 -17.15
CA SER A 347 50.92 -38.29 -15.76
C SER A 347 50.28 -37.01 -15.22
N TYR A 348 49.25 -37.15 -14.39
CA TYR A 348 48.70 -36.05 -13.59
C TYR A 348 48.63 -36.43 -12.12
N LEU A 349 49.02 -35.47 -11.26
CA LEU A 349 48.96 -35.63 -9.82
C LEU A 349 47.91 -34.71 -9.22
N PHE A 350 47.00 -35.30 -8.46
CA PHE A 350 46.15 -34.61 -7.51
C PHE A 350 46.98 -34.32 -6.24
N SER A 351 47.25 -33.06 -5.93
CA SER A 351 48.08 -32.70 -4.76
C SER A 351 47.46 -31.57 -3.94
N SER A 352 47.41 -31.80 -2.62
CA SER A 352 47.40 -30.75 -1.59
C SER A 352 48.70 -29.93 -1.72
N PRO A 353 48.79 -28.66 -1.25
CA PRO A 353 49.74 -27.66 -1.78
C PRO A 353 51.23 -27.85 -1.42
N SER A 354 51.66 -29.03 -1.01
CA SER A 354 53.05 -29.33 -0.69
C SER A 354 53.83 -29.83 -1.92
N ASN A 355 54.58 -28.91 -2.55
CA ASN A 355 55.82 -29.12 -3.32
C ASN A 355 55.82 -30.11 -4.51
N LEU A 356 55.13 -29.76 -5.61
CA LEU A 356 55.46 -30.27 -6.95
C LEU A 356 55.89 -29.13 -7.88
N THR A 357 57.16 -28.72 -7.82
CA THR A 357 57.74 -27.67 -8.67
C THR A 357 58.15 -28.15 -10.07
N SER A 358 57.95 -29.44 -10.41
CA SER A 358 58.49 -30.05 -11.62
C SER A 358 57.46 -30.30 -12.75
N CYS A 359 56.17 -30.05 -12.51
CA CYS A 359 55.13 -30.22 -13.55
C CYS A 359 55.07 -29.00 -14.47
N LYS A 360 54.90 -29.22 -15.79
CA LYS A 360 54.95 -28.12 -16.78
C LYS A 360 53.70 -27.25 -16.80
N ARG A 361 52.58 -27.72 -16.25
CA ARG A 361 51.31 -26.97 -16.21
C ARG A 361 50.52 -27.36 -14.97
N ASN A 362 49.77 -26.41 -14.40
CA ASN A 362 48.80 -26.66 -13.36
C ASN A 362 47.48 -25.91 -13.60
N VAL A 363 46.38 -26.48 -13.11
CA VAL A 363 45.04 -25.88 -13.18
C VAL A 363 44.38 -26.00 -11.82
N ILE A 364 43.84 -24.89 -11.34
CA ILE A 364 43.12 -24.81 -10.07
C ILE A 364 41.63 -24.95 -10.35
N ILE A 365 41.02 -25.95 -9.73
CA ILE A 365 39.61 -26.29 -9.92
C ILE A 365 38.89 -26.25 -8.57
N PRO A 366 37.82 -25.46 -8.43
CA PRO A 366 36.93 -25.56 -7.29
C PRO A 366 36.07 -26.82 -7.38
N ILE A 367 36.02 -27.60 -6.31
CA ILE A 367 35.26 -28.85 -6.18
C ILE A 367 34.61 -28.89 -4.79
N SER A 368 33.44 -29.52 -4.66
CA SER A 368 32.89 -29.88 -3.36
C SER A 368 33.84 -30.79 -2.58
N ARG A 369 34.21 -30.39 -1.36
CA ARG A 369 35.07 -31.14 -0.43
C ARG A 369 34.41 -32.47 -0.09
N SER A 370 33.12 -32.46 0.26
CA SER A 370 32.40 -33.69 0.58
C SER A 370 32.38 -34.67 -0.59
N ALA A 371 32.20 -34.20 -1.83
CA ALA A 371 32.30 -35.05 -3.03
C ALA A 371 33.74 -35.54 -3.26
N LEU A 372 34.72 -34.69 -3.02
CA LEU A 372 36.14 -34.99 -3.19
C LEU A 372 36.62 -36.06 -2.19
N GLU A 373 36.25 -35.98 -0.92
CA GLU A 373 36.58 -37.00 0.09
C GLU A 373 36.03 -38.39 -0.26
N ILE A 374 34.88 -38.45 -0.93
CA ILE A 374 34.30 -39.70 -1.44
C ILE A 374 35.13 -40.20 -2.63
N ALA A 375 35.53 -39.31 -3.54
CA ALA A 375 36.35 -39.67 -4.69
C ALA A 375 37.73 -40.18 -4.27
N GLU A 376 38.39 -39.53 -3.31
CA GLU A 376 39.68 -39.93 -2.75
C GLU A 376 39.62 -41.30 -2.07
N ARG A 377 38.53 -41.62 -1.35
CA ARG A 377 38.32 -42.94 -0.75
C ARG A 377 38.12 -44.04 -1.77
N ASN A 378 37.46 -43.74 -2.89
CA ASN A 378 37.18 -44.71 -3.94
C ASN A 378 38.38 -44.96 -4.87
N GLN A 379 39.33 -44.02 -4.95
CA GLN A 379 40.54 -44.09 -5.80
C GLN A 379 40.24 -44.46 -7.26
N SER A 380 39.11 -44.00 -7.82
CA SER A 380 38.68 -44.29 -9.19
C SER A 380 38.49 -43.01 -10.01
N GLU A 381 38.82 -43.10 -11.29
CA GLU A 381 38.64 -42.03 -12.27
C GLU A 381 37.18 -41.56 -12.35
N GLU A 382 36.25 -42.51 -12.37
CA GLU A 382 34.81 -42.28 -12.42
C GLU A 382 34.33 -41.51 -11.17
N ALA A 383 34.91 -41.79 -10.00
CA ALA A 383 34.56 -41.09 -8.79
C ALA A 383 35.01 -39.61 -8.83
N ILE A 384 36.18 -39.33 -9.40
CA ILE A 384 36.68 -37.96 -9.60
C ILE A 384 35.85 -37.22 -10.66
N LYS A 385 35.53 -37.88 -11.80
CA LYS A 385 34.61 -37.35 -12.82
C LYS A 385 33.27 -36.96 -12.21
N LYS A 386 32.67 -37.85 -11.40
CA LYS A 386 31.41 -37.58 -10.72
C LYS A 386 31.49 -36.41 -9.75
N ALA A 387 32.61 -36.26 -9.04
CA ALA A 387 32.81 -35.12 -8.15
C ALA A 387 32.91 -33.79 -8.92
N LEU A 388 33.61 -33.78 -10.07
CA LEU A 388 33.70 -32.62 -10.96
C LEU A 388 32.35 -32.28 -11.62
N ASP A 389 31.62 -33.28 -12.09
CA ASP A 389 30.27 -33.13 -12.66
C ASP A 389 29.28 -32.58 -11.63
N GLY A 390 29.44 -32.96 -10.36
CA GLY A 390 28.68 -32.42 -9.24
C GLY A 390 29.00 -30.95 -8.94
N GLY A 391 30.14 -30.45 -9.42
CA GLY A 391 30.54 -29.07 -9.33
C GLY A 391 30.95 -28.62 -7.93
N PHE A 392 30.77 -27.32 -7.67
CA PHE A 392 31.14 -26.66 -6.43
C PHE A 392 30.08 -25.63 -6.03
N GLU A 393 30.05 -25.33 -4.74
CA GLU A 393 29.02 -24.48 -4.16
C GLU A 393 29.55 -23.07 -3.85
N LEU A 394 28.70 -22.09 -4.10
CA LEU A 394 28.91 -20.68 -3.89
C LEU A 394 27.79 -20.15 -3.02
N ASN A 395 28.07 -19.09 -2.28
CA ASN A 395 27.08 -18.35 -1.52
C ASN A 395 26.71 -17.04 -2.24
N PHE A 396 25.61 -16.42 -1.83
CA PHE A 396 25.29 -15.06 -2.23
C PHE A 396 26.12 -14.05 -1.43
N ASN A 397 26.45 -12.91 -2.05
CA ASN A 397 26.97 -11.78 -1.29
C ASN A 397 25.87 -11.16 -0.40
N SER A 398 26.30 -10.45 0.65
CA SER A 398 25.37 -9.81 1.58
C SER A 398 24.57 -8.68 0.93
N ASP A 399 25.13 -8.00 -0.08
CA ASP A 399 24.51 -6.84 -0.71
C ASP A 399 23.13 -7.17 -1.29
N CYS A 400 23.03 -8.23 -2.11
CA CYS A 400 21.76 -8.59 -2.71
C CYS A 400 20.77 -9.14 -1.68
N SER A 401 21.25 -9.94 -0.73
CA SER A 401 20.42 -10.46 0.36
C SER A 401 19.84 -9.34 1.23
N GLU A 402 20.62 -8.31 1.53
CA GLU A 402 20.16 -7.14 2.28
C GLU A 402 19.16 -6.30 1.49
N CYS A 403 19.43 -6.07 0.21
CA CYS A 403 18.53 -5.34 -0.68
C CYS A 403 17.15 -6.01 -0.76
N VAL A 404 17.10 -7.32 -1.01
CA VAL A 404 15.83 -8.05 -1.10
C VAL A 404 15.13 -8.13 0.25
N ARG A 405 15.86 -8.28 1.35
CA ARG A 405 15.30 -8.22 2.70
C ARG A 405 14.68 -6.85 3.03
N SER A 406 15.19 -5.79 2.39
CA SER A 406 14.62 -4.45 2.46
C SER A 406 13.56 -4.16 1.41
N GLY A 407 13.10 -5.16 0.64
CA GLY A 407 12.01 -5.01 -0.34
C GLY A 407 12.44 -4.45 -1.69
N GLY A 408 13.73 -4.52 -2.00
CA GLY A 408 14.30 -4.10 -3.26
C GLY A 408 14.61 -5.25 -4.21
N ALA A 409 15.03 -4.90 -5.42
CA ALA A 409 15.55 -5.79 -6.44
C ALA A 409 17.01 -5.47 -6.72
N CYS A 410 17.84 -6.50 -6.77
CA CYS A 410 19.27 -6.34 -7.00
C CYS A 410 19.57 -6.03 -8.47
N GLY A 411 20.60 -5.23 -8.70
CA GLY A 411 21.10 -4.94 -10.02
C GLY A 411 22.45 -4.24 -9.98
N HIS A 412 22.78 -3.57 -11.08
CA HIS A 412 24.01 -2.79 -11.18
C HIS A 412 23.78 -1.46 -11.91
N SER A 413 24.59 -0.46 -11.58
CA SER A 413 24.59 0.81 -12.30
C SER A 413 25.31 0.68 -13.64
N GLN A 414 24.62 0.98 -14.74
CA GLN A 414 25.24 1.13 -16.06
C GLN A 414 26.33 2.20 -15.98
N GLY A 415 27.54 1.88 -16.47
CA GLY A 415 28.72 2.75 -16.42
C GLY A 415 29.70 2.41 -15.29
N SER A 416 29.28 2.46 -14.02
CA SER A 416 30.19 2.19 -12.89
C SER A 416 30.30 0.71 -12.52
N ARG A 417 29.39 -0.15 -13.00
CA ARG A 417 29.28 -1.58 -12.63
C ARG A 417 29.05 -1.83 -11.14
N ALA A 418 28.80 -0.78 -10.36
CA ALA A 418 28.56 -0.87 -8.93
C ALA A 418 27.20 -1.54 -8.66
N PHE A 419 27.11 -2.27 -7.56
CA PHE A 419 25.86 -2.83 -7.06
C PHE A 419 24.84 -1.71 -6.81
N VAL A 420 23.57 -1.98 -7.10
CA VAL A 420 22.45 -1.08 -6.83
C VAL A 420 21.27 -1.90 -6.31
N CYS A 421 20.62 -1.37 -5.29
CA CYS A 421 19.32 -1.83 -4.84
C CYS A 421 18.21 -0.98 -5.49
N TYR A 422 17.49 -1.54 -6.45
CA TYR A 422 16.31 -0.90 -7.03
C TYR A 422 15.13 -1.07 -6.09
N CYS A 423 14.45 0.00 -5.74
CA CYS A 423 13.29 -0.01 -4.86
C CYS A 423 12.11 0.65 -5.56
N ILE A 424 10.91 0.42 -5.03
CA ILE A 424 9.70 0.98 -5.63
C ILE A 424 9.74 2.51 -5.67
N ASP A 425 10.43 3.14 -4.72
CA ASP A 425 10.62 4.58 -4.54
C ASP A 425 11.93 5.12 -5.14
N GLY A 426 12.72 4.27 -5.82
CA GLY A 426 13.94 4.67 -6.53
C GLY A 426 15.15 3.79 -6.21
N ASN A 427 16.35 4.25 -6.58
CA ASN A 427 17.59 3.48 -6.46
C ASN A 427 18.37 3.84 -5.20
N TYR A 428 18.92 2.83 -4.53
CA TYR A 428 19.75 2.96 -3.33
C TYR A 428 21.01 2.10 -3.44
N GLU A 429 21.97 2.32 -2.56
CA GLU A 429 23.27 1.63 -2.59
C GLU A 429 23.15 0.17 -2.16
N HIS A 430 22.60 -0.11 -0.97
CA HIS A 430 22.50 -1.48 -0.43
C HIS A 430 21.08 -1.90 -0.02
N THR A 431 20.26 -0.98 0.48
CA THR A 431 18.91 -1.27 1.00
C THR A 431 17.91 -0.18 0.64
N CYS A 432 16.63 -0.55 0.53
CA CYS A 432 15.54 0.40 0.41
C CYS A 432 15.36 1.17 1.71
N HIS A 433 15.08 2.48 1.56
CA HIS A 433 14.96 3.43 2.67
C HIS A 433 16.24 3.62 3.48
N SER A 434 17.29 4.10 2.80
CA SER A 434 18.38 4.80 3.50
C SER A 434 17.85 6.15 3.99
N VAL A 435 17.87 6.37 5.32
CA VAL A 435 17.54 7.66 5.94
C VAL A 435 18.29 8.75 5.18
N LYS A 436 17.57 9.61 4.45
CA LYS A 436 18.14 10.82 3.86
C LYS A 436 18.61 11.71 5.01
N LYS A 437 19.86 11.53 5.47
CA LYS A 437 20.58 12.61 6.15
C LYS A 437 20.74 13.70 5.10
N SER A 438 19.82 14.66 5.13
CA SER A 438 19.92 15.85 4.29
C SER A 438 21.27 16.51 4.56
N ARG A 439 22.21 16.37 3.63
CA ARG A 439 23.35 17.28 3.55
C ARG A 439 22.81 18.62 3.09
N LEU A 440 22.33 19.41 4.05
CA LEU A 440 22.01 20.81 3.82
C LEU A 440 23.30 21.50 3.36
N SER A 441 23.38 21.81 2.07
CA SER A 441 24.51 22.51 1.47
C SER A 441 24.81 23.80 2.25
N ARG A 442 26.09 24.01 2.57
CA ARG A 442 26.61 25.19 3.29
C ARG A 442 26.16 26.52 2.66
N LYS A 443 25.76 26.51 1.38
CA LYS A 443 25.24 27.68 0.64
C LYS A 443 23.80 28.07 1.04
N VAL A 444 22.96 27.14 1.52
CA VAL A 444 21.59 27.46 1.98
C VAL A 444 21.59 28.15 3.35
N LYS A 445 22.57 27.86 4.21
CA LYS A 445 22.73 28.54 5.50
C LYS A 445 23.08 30.03 5.36
N ILE A 446 23.70 30.44 4.26
CA ILE A 446 24.08 31.84 4.01
C ILE A 446 22.89 32.63 3.40
N GLY A 447 22.01 31.97 2.63
CA GLY A 447 20.83 32.61 2.03
C GLY A 447 19.74 33.03 3.03
N ILE A 448 19.60 32.33 4.16
CA ILE A 448 18.62 32.68 5.21
C ILE A 448 19.04 33.95 5.98
N GLY A 449 20.35 34.26 6.02
CA GLY A 449 20.87 35.45 6.73
C GLY A 449 20.64 36.78 6.01
N LEU A 450 20.44 36.79 4.69
CA LEU A 450 20.32 38.04 3.91
C LEU A 450 18.87 38.49 3.69
N ALA A 451 17.89 37.57 3.73
CA ALA A 451 16.47 37.92 3.58
C ALA A 451 15.89 38.61 4.83
N CYS A 452 16.44 38.37 6.02
CA CYS A 452 15.98 39.01 7.27
C CYS A 452 16.46 40.46 7.43
N GLY A 453 17.49 40.89 6.69
CA GLY A 453 18.05 42.24 6.81
C GLY A 453 17.23 43.34 6.12
N PHE A 454 16.49 43.02 5.06
CA PHE A 454 15.74 44.02 4.28
C PHE A 454 14.29 44.23 4.74
N MET A 455 13.71 43.29 5.51
CA MET A 455 12.34 43.42 6.04
C MET A 455 12.28 44.24 7.36
N GLY A 456 13.40 44.38 8.05
CA GLY A 456 13.48 45.15 9.31
C GLY A 456 13.45 46.68 9.09
N THR A 457 14.06 47.18 8.03
CA THR A 457 14.20 48.62 7.78
C THR A 457 12.90 49.26 7.27
N VAL A 458 12.11 48.53 6.48
CA VAL A 458 10.82 48.99 5.97
C VAL A 458 9.75 49.03 7.08
N SER A 459 9.77 48.06 8.00
CA SER A 459 8.82 47.97 9.12
C SER A 459 9.02 49.10 10.15
N ILE A 460 10.27 49.50 10.40
CA ILE A 460 10.61 50.61 11.32
C ILE A 460 10.24 51.97 10.72
N ALA A 461 10.43 52.16 9.40
CA ALA A 461 10.03 53.39 8.72
C ALA A 461 8.49 53.57 8.70
N ILE A 462 7.73 52.50 8.45
CA ILE A 462 6.26 52.54 8.47
C ILE A 462 5.73 52.78 9.88
N GLY A 463 6.35 52.18 10.90
CA GLY A 463 6.01 52.41 12.31
C GLY A 463 6.19 53.86 12.75
N LEU A 464 7.24 54.55 12.30
CA LEU A 464 7.50 55.96 12.63
C LEU A 464 6.54 56.92 11.92
N VAL A 465 6.06 56.58 10.72
CA VAL A 465 5.02 57.35 10.00
C VAL A 465 3.67 57.21 10.68
N ILE A 466 3.28 56.00 11.10
CA ILE A 466 2.01 55.73 11.82
C ILE A 466 2.02 56.37 13.22
N PHE A 467 3.18 56.42 13.89
CA PHE A 467 3.32 57.06 15.20
C PHE A 467 3.21 58.60 15.12
N LYS A 468 3.72 59.23 14.05
CA LYS A 468 3.56 60.67 13.83
C LYS A 468 2.14 61.06 13.41
N THR A 469 1.44 60.24 12.64
CA THR A 469 0.05 60.52 12.25
C THR A 469 -0.92 60.30 13.42
N SER A 470 -0.72 59.28 14.25
CA SER A 470 -1.59 59.01 15.41
C SER A 470 -1.46 60.02 16.57
N LEU A 471 -0.30 60.65 16.75
CA LEU A 471 -0.12 61.73 17.73
C LEU A 471 -0.71 63.08 17.26
N GLY A 472 -0.86 63.29 15.95
CA GLY A 472 -1.51 64.47 15.38
C GLY A 472 -3.03 64.47 15.49
N PHE A 473 -3.67 63.30 15.57
CA PHE A 473 -5.14 63.18 15.60
C PHE A 473 -5.74 63.19 17.02
N ARG A 474 -4.93 63.24 18.09
CA ARG A 474 -5.42 63.22 19.48
C ARG A 474 -5.83 64.57 20.06
N LYS A 475 -6.04 65.59 19.21
CA LYS A 475 -6.60 66.89 19.58
C LYS A 475 -7.63 67.37 18.55
N ARG A 476 -8.83 66.77 18.51
CA ARG A 476 -10.08 67.47 18.16
C ARG A 476 -11.32 66.59 18.43
N LYS A 477 -12.09 67.04 19.43
CA LYS A 477 -13.55 66.97 19.57
C LYS A 477 -14.29 65.60 19.59
N THR A 478 -14.76 65.26 20.79
CA THR A 478 -16.19 65.16 21.18
C THR A 478 -17.25 64.99 20.07
N SER A 479 -18.00 63.88 20.09
CA SER A 479 -19.49 63.84 20.08
C SER A 479 -19.97 62.38 20.17
N HIS A 480 -21.24 62.21 20.51
CA HIS A 480 -21.89 61.10 21.20
C HIS A 480 -22.42 59.97 20.26
N ASN A 481 -22.28 58.72 20.72
CA ASN A 481 -23.19 57.55 20.67
C ASN A 481 -24.14 57.33 19.47
N SER A 482 -24.07 56.14 18.83
CA SER A 482 -25.19 55.15 18.76
C SER A 482 -24.88 53.99 17.80
N ARG A 483 -24.89 52.77 18.37
CA ARG A 483 -25.03 51.40 17.81
C ARG A 483 -24.08 50.43 18.50
N ASN A 484 -24.30 50.25 19.79
CA ASN A 484 -23.71 49.16 20.56
C ASN A 484 -24.80 48.54 21.43
N HIS A 485 -25.87 48.05 20.78
CA HIS A 485 -27.00 47.44 21.46
C HIS A 485 -27.26 45.96 21.13
N ASP A 486 -26.41 45.28 20.33
CA ASP A 486 -26.61 43.86 20.00
C ASP A 486 -25.52 42.89 20.47
N LEU A 487 -24.38 43.36 21.01
CA LEU A 487 -23.31 42.44 21.46
C LEU A 487 -23.45 41.94 22.92
N LYS A 488 -24.43 42.46 23.67
CA LYS A 488 -24.72 42.00 25.05
C LYS A 488 -25.73 40.85 25.13
N ALA A 489 -26.36 40.46 24.02
CA ALA A 489 -27.30 39.33 23.98
C ALA A 489 -26.60 37.95 23.92
N LEU A 490 -25.35 37.88 23.45
CA LEU A 490 -24.61 36.62 23.28
C LEU A 490 -23.90 36.11 24.57
N THR A 491 -23.94 36.86 25.67
CA THR A 491 -23.30 36.46 26.95
C THR A 491 -24.27 35.84 27.96
N GLN A 492 -25.52 35.58 27.57
CA GLN A 492 -26.51 34.86 28.40
C GLN A 492 -26.80 33.41 27.95
N LEU A 493 -26.01 32.81 27.06
CA LEU A 493 -26.16 31.38 26.77
C LEU A 493 -25.59 30.56 27.95
N LYS A 494 -26.48 30.01 28.79
CA LYS A 494 -26.13 29.00 29.79
C LYS A 494 -25.50 27.80 29.08
N GLN A 495 -24.23 27.51 29.40
CA GLN A 495 -23.56 26.29 28.95
C GLN A 495 -24.02 25.11 29.82
N TYR A 496 -24.50 24.04 29.18
CA TYR A 496 -24.84 22.79 29.82
C TYR A 496 -23.76 21.75 29.56
N SER A 497 -23.33 21.04 30.59
CA SER A 497 -22.42 19.90 30.49
C SER A 497 -23.10 18.70 29.84
N TYR A 498 -22.32 17.81 29.24
CA TYR A 498 -22.81 16.59 28.61
C TYR A 498 -23.64 15.70 29.56
N ALA A 499 -23.28 15.67 30.86
CA ALA A 499 -24.02 14.95 31.88
C ALA A 499 -25.39 15.60 32.19
N GLU A 500 -25.48 16.92 32.14
CA GLU A 500 -26.74 17.65 32.26
C GLU A 500 -27.62 17.41 31.03
N VAL A 501 -27.06 17.50 29.82
CA VAL A 501 -27.79 17.20 28.57
C VAL A 501 -28.32 15.76 28.56
N LYS A 502 -27.50 14.77 28.96
CA LYS A 502 -27.90 13.35 29.03
C LYS A 502 -28.98 13.07 30.08
N LYS A 503 -29.00 13.82 31.18
CA LYS A 503 -30.08 13.80 32.18
C LYS A 503 -31.37 14.45 31.66
N ILE A 504 -31.25 15.58 30.96
CA ILE A 504 -32.37 16.34 30.39
C ILE A 504 -33.07 15.54 29.29
N THR A 505 -32.31 14.78 28.49
CA THR A 505 -32.86 14.03 27.33
C THR A 505 -33.24 12.58 27.64
N LYS A 506 -33.15 12.13 28.91
CA LYS A 506 -33.34 10.72 29.31
C LYS A 506 -32.69 9.74 28.32
N SER A 507 -31.41 9.94 28.02
CA SER A 507 -30.67 9.11 27.05
C SER A 507 -31.25 9.06 25.63
N PHE A 508 -31.95 10.11 25.18
CA PHE A 508 -32.37 10.29 23.78
C PHE A 508 -33.29 9.17 23.24
N SER A 509 -34.27 8.72 24.05
CA SER A 509 -35.30 7.76 23.59
C SER A 509 -36.22 8.37 22.52
N HIS A 510 -36.49 7.62 21.47
CA HIS A 510 -37.30 8.04 20.30
C HIS A 510 -38.82 8.11 20.57
N THR A 511 -39.27 7.70 21.76
CA THR A 511 -40.69 7.47 22.09
C THR A 511 -41.48 8.70 22.52
N ASP A 512 -40.84 9.85 22.77
CA ASP A 512 -41.47 10.91 23.58
C ASP A 512 -41.83 12.19 22.78
N LEU A 513 -41.76 12.17 21.45
CA LEU A 513 -42.15 13.32 20.59
C LEU A 513 -43.61 13.26 20.08
N GLU A 514 -44.31 12.15 20.27
CA GLU A 514 -45.68 11.97 19.74
C GLU A 514 -46.80 12.22 20.78
N ASN A 515 -46.51 12.20 22.08
CA ASN A 515 -47.52 12.46 23.12
C ASN A 515 -47.14 13.67 23.98
N GLY A 516 -47.88 14.76 23.81
CA GLY A 516 -47.70 16.06 24.45
C GLY A 516 -47.94 16.12 25.96
N GLU A 517 -47.60 15.09 26.73
CA GLU A 517 -47.74 15.10 28.19
C GLU A 517 -46.57 14.36 28.83
N HIS A 518 -45.63 15.12 29.42
CA HIS A 518 -44.96 14.85 30.71
C HIS A 518 -43.75 15.78 30.91
N THR A 519 -44.03 17.07 31.12
CA THR A 519 -43.13 17.95 31.88
C THR A 519 -43.45 17.82 33.36
N ARG A 520 -43.16 16.67 33.97
CA ARG A 520 -43.22 16.51 35.44
C ARG A 520 -42.01 15.78 35.96
N LYS A 521 -40.91 16.52 36.03
CA LYS A 521 -39.95 16.60 37.15
C LYS A 521 -38.81 17.53 36.73
N PHE A 522 -39.14 18.81 36.53
CA PHE A 522 -38.18 19.89 36.60
C PHE A 522 -38.40 20.54 37.96
N GLY A 523 -37.35 20.55 38.80
CA GLY A 523 -37.26 21.51 39.88
C GLY A 523 -37.31 22.91 39.29
N ASP A 524 -37.91 23.82 40.05
CA ASP A 524 -38.48 25.08 39.58
C ASP A 524 -37.60 25.94 38.65
N GLU A 525 -38.33 26.58 37.73
CA GLU A 525 -37.96 27.73 36.89
C GLU A 525 -37.09 27.46 35.63
N ILE A 526 -37.68 26.75 34.66
CA ILE A 526 -37.32 26.87 33.24
C ILE A 526 -38.44 27.63 32.53
N THR A 527 -38.11 28.74 31.87
CA THR A 527 -39.09 29.59 31.18
C THR A 527 -39.66 28.88 29.95
N ARG A 528 -40.83 29.31 29.47
CA ARG A 528 -41.45 28.75 28.25
C ARG A 528 -40.50 28.87 27.05
N GLU A 529 -39.73 29.95 26.98
CA GLU A 529 -38.75 30.22 25.92
C GLU A 529 -37.60 29.22 25.93
N GLU A 530 -37.08 28.87 27.10
CA GLU A 530 -36.00 27.86 27.22
C GLU A 530 -36.45 26.46 26.78
N LYS A 531 -37.72 26.10 27.01
CA LYS A 531 -38.29 24.83 26.53
C LYS A 531 -38.36 24.78 25.01
N GLU A 532 -38.71 25.90 24.37
CA GLU A 532 -38.79 26.00 22.92
C GLU A 532 -37.41 25.97 22.28
N ILE A 533 -36.41 26.65 22.86
CA ILE A 533 -35.01 26.58 22.44
C ILE A 533 -34.48 25.14 22.56
N ALA A 534 -34.74 24.46 23.67
CA ALA A 534 -34.29 23.09 23.87
C ALA A 534 -34.90 22.11 22.83
N LYS A 535 -36.22 22.21 22.57
CA LYS A 535 -36.86 21.40 21.52
C LYS A 535 -36.27 21.65 20.14
N LYS A 536 -35.98 22.92 19.82
CA LYS A 536 -35.36 23.32 18.56
C LYS A 536 -33.97 22.74 18.39
N MET A 537 -33.12 22.84 19.43
CA MET A 537 -31.79 22.25 19.43
C MET A 537 -31.83 20.73 19.28
N ILE A 538 -32.81 20.06 19.90
CA ILE A 538 -33.00 18.61 19.75
C ILE A 538 -33.40 18.26 18.32
N LEU A 539 -34.37 18.95 17.72
CA LEU A 539 -34.81 18.69 16.34
C LEU A 539 -33.68 18.93 15.32
N VAL A 540 -32.97 20.04 15.44
CA VAL A 540 -31.81 20.33 14.58
C VAL A 540 -30.72 19.29 14.79
N GLY A 541 -30.42 18.92 16.04
CA GLY A 541 -29.48 17.83 16.35
C GLY A 541 -29.87 16.51 15.72
N LEU A 542 -31.16 16.12 15.78
CA LEU A 542 -31.69 14.90 15.17
C LEU A 542 -31.56 14.91 13.64
N TRP A 543 -31.67 16.06 12.98
CA TRP A 543 -31.38 16.23 11.56
C TRP A 543 -29.89 16.10 11.23
N CYS A 544 -29.00 16.66 12.06
CA CYS A 544 -27.55 16.59 11.84
C CYS A 544 -26.96 15.19 12.06
N ILE A 545 -27.56 14.36 12.90
CA ILE A 545 -27.07 13.00 13.21
C ILE A 545 -27.73 11.91 12.37
N GLN A 546 -28.53 12.27 11.35
CA GLN A 546 -29.22 11.28 10.51
C GLN A 546 -28.23 10.23 9.97
N PRO A 547 -28.56 8.93 10.00
CA PRO A 547 -27.65 7.88 9.52
C PRO A 547 -27.33 8.02 8.03
N CYS A 548 -28.28 8.54 7.26
CA CYS A 548 -28.12 8.79 5.83
C CYS A 548 -27.55 10.20 5.56
N PRO A 549 -26.38 10.33 4.92
CA PRO A 549 -25.76 11.64 4.67
C PRO A 549 -26.60 12.57 3.80
N SER A 550 -27.40 12.05 2.87
CA SER A 550 -28.31 12.84 2.03
C SER A 550 -29.50 13.43 2.79
N ASN A 551 -29.81 12.87 3.96
CA ASN A 551 -30.85 13.39 4.84
C ASN A 551 -30.30 14.44 5.82
N ARG A 552 -28.98 14.62 5.90
CA ARG A 552 -28.38 15.65 6.75
C ARG A 552 -28.46 17.00 6.03
N PRO A 553 -28.99 18.05 6.66
CA PRO A 553 -28.99 19.37 6.08
C PRO A 553 -27.55 19.93 6.02
N PRO A 554 -27.20 20.68 4.97
CA PRO A 554 -25.93 21.40 4.90
C PRO A 554 -25.85 22.49 5.97
N MET A 555 -24.64 22.93 6.33
CA MET A 555 -24.42 23.84 7.48
C MET A 555 -25.18 25.16 7.36
N ASN A 556 -25.33 25.72 6.15
CA ASN A 556 -26.15 26.92 5.93
C ASN A 556 -27.62 26.67 6.30
N ARG A 557 -28.17 25.49 5.96
CA ARG A 557 -29.52 25.08 6.32
C ARG A 557 -29.66 24.83 7.82
N VAL A 558 -28.65 24.29 8.47
CA VAL A 558 -28.61 24.12 9.94
C VAL A 558 -28.68 25.47 10.65
N VAL A 559 -27.94 26.47 10.17
CA VAL A 559 -27.99 27.85 10.69
C VAL A 559 -29.38 28.45 10.49
N GLU A 560 -29.98 28.30 9.30
CA GLU A 560 -31.37 28.73 9.05
C GLU A 560 -32.38 28.04 9.98
N MET A 561 -32.21 26.75 10.25
CA MET A 561 -33.08 26.00 11.16
C MET A 561 -32.92 26.46 12.62
N MET A 562 -31.71 26.87 13.01
CA MET A 562 -31.42 27.43 14.33
C MET A 562 -31.94 28.87 14.49
N GLU A 563 -31.95 29.66 13.43
CA GLU A 563 -32.41 31.05 13.40
C GLU A 563 -33.93 31.19 13.13
N GLY A 564 -34.57 30.21 12.47
CA GLY A 564 -35.98 30.24 12.02
C GLY A 564 -37.05 30.00 13.11
N SER A 565 -38.32 29.77 12.77
CA SER A 565 -39.35 29.41 13.78
C SER A 565 -39.32 27.91 14.12
N LEU A 566 -39.64 27.51 15.35
CA LEU A 566 -39.79 26.09 15.72
C LEU A 566 -40.88 25.41 14.89
N ASP A 567 -42.00 26.11 14.63
CA ASP A 567 -43.14 25.58 13.87
C ASP A 567 -42.81 25.29 12.40
N ALA A 568 -41.68 25.79 11.90
CA ALA A 568 -41.20 25.55 10.54
C ALA A 568 -40.26 24.34 10.45
N LEU A 569 -39.93 23.70 11.58
CA LEU A 569 -39.06 22.52 11.62
C LEU A 569 -39.89 21.24 11.58
N GLU A 570 -39.72 20.48 10.51
CA GLU A 570 -40.29 19.14 10.41
C GLU A 570 -39.49 18.16 11.28
N VAL A 571 -40.17 17.15 11.82
CA VAL A 571 -39.52 16.05 12.53
C VAL A 571 -38.71 15.24 11.52
N PRO A 572 -37.40 15.02 11.73
CA PRO A 572 -36.61 14.22 10.81
C PRO A 572 -37.14 12.78 10.73
N PRO A 573 -36.98 12.10 9.58
CA PRO A 573 -37.42 10.72 9.43
C PRO A 573 -36.83 9.84 10.55
N LYS A 574 -37.69 9.03 11.19
CA LYS A 574 -37.24 8.12 12.27
C LYS A 574 -36.14 7.21 11.70
N PRO A 575 -35.01 7.01 12.40
CA PRO A 575 -34.05 5.97 12.04
C PRO A 575 -34.79 4.64 12.01
N SER A 576 -34.91 4.03 10.84
CA SER A 576 -35.62 2.77 10.68
C SER A 576 -34.81 1.64 11.29
N LEU A 577 -35.04 1.41 12.58
CA LEU A 577 -34.84 0.12 13.22
C LEU A 577 -36.18 -0.63 13.15
N HIS A 578 -36.23 -1.65 12.28
CA HIS A 578 -37.20 -2.73 12.14
C HIS A 578 -38.46 -2.60 11.25
N LEU A 579 -38.57 -3.59 10.34
CA LEU A 579 -39.73 -4.45 10.04
C LEU A 579 -41.09 -3.98 10.58
N SER A 580 -42.02 -3.69 9.68
CA SER A 580 -43.43 -3.50 9.99
C SER A 580 -44.09 -4.84 10.37
N ALA A 581 -44.55 -4.98 11.60
CA ALA A 581 -45.66 -5.87 11.93
C ALA A 581 -46.96 -5.03 11.91
N ALA A 582 -47.89 -5.38 11.02
CA ALA A 582 -49.26 -4.89 11.03
C ALA A 582 -50.17 -5.90 11.79
N PRO A 583 -51.34 -5.45 12.28
CA PRO A 583 -52.07 -6.11 13.37
C PRO A 583 -52.74 -7.43 12.97
N LEU A 584 -52.72 -8.40 13.88
CA LEU A 584 -53.47 -9.66 13.78
C LEU A 584 -54.98 -9.39 13.89
N ALA A 585 -55.71 -9.75 12.85
CA ALA A 585 -57.11 -10.15 12.97
C ALA A 585 -57.13 -11.66 13.28
N GLU A 586 -57.76 -12.03 14.40
CA GLU A 586 -58.03 -13.41 14.78
C GLU A 586 -58.96 -14.11 13.78
N SER A 587 -58.58 -15.30 13.34
CA SER A 587 -59.44 -16.50 13.46
C SER A 587 -58.66 -17.75 13.06
N SER A 588 -58.75 -18.79 13.90
CA SER A 588 -58.63 -20.25 13.68
C SER A 588 -57.76 -20.72 12.50
N TRP A 589 -56.81 -21.64 12.66
CA TRP A 589 -57.08 -23.06 12.88
C TRP A 589 -55.84 -23.75 13.49
N LEU A 590 -56.13 -24.72 14.36
CA LEU A 590 -55.24 -25.67 15.01
C LEU A 590 -54.42 -26.48 14.00
N SER A 591 -53.12 -26.66 14.26
CA SER A 591 -52.49 -27.99 14.21
C SER A 591 -51.30 -27.99 15.16
N GLU A 592 -51.46 -28.75 16.24
CA GLU A 592 -50.38 -29.24 17.08
C GLU A 592 -49.42 -30.07 16.22
N GLU A 593 -48.11 -29.91 16.42
CA GLU A 593 -47.25 -31.07 16.59
C GLU A 593 -45.96 -30.70 17.32
N ASN A 594 -45.58 -31.63 18.18
CA ASN A 594 -44.78 -31.49 19.37
C ASN A 594 -43.48 -32.29 19.16
N SER A 595 -42.32 -31.72 19.45
CA SER A 595 -41.10 -32.45 19.85
C SER A 595 -40.05 -31.44 20.32
N SER A 596 -39.97 -31.10 21.60
CA SER A 596 -39.36 -31.86 22.71
C SER A 596 -37.82 -31.95 22.65
N TYR A 597 -37.21 -31.13 23.52
CA TYR A 597 -35.97 -31.35 24.30
C TYR A 597 -34.64 -31.49 23.52
N SER A 598 -33.50 -30.90 23.94
CA SER A 598 -33.07 -30.56 25.30
C SER A 598 -31.89 -29.57 25.29
N GLU A 599 -31.93 -28.63 26.23
CA GLU A 599 -30.79 -27.86 26.77
C GLU A 599 -29.77 -28.76 27.47
N VAL A 600 -28.50 -28.30 27.55
CA VAL A 600 -27.64 -28.18 28.76
C VAL A 600 -26.48 -27.24 28.34
N LEU A 601 -26.45 -25.93 28.64
CA LEU A 601 -26.14 -25.21 29.90
C LEU A 601 -24.79 -25.57 30.55
N ILE A 602 -23.83 -24.63 30.53
CA ILE A 602 -23.58 -23.72 31.67
C ILE A 602 -23.38 -22.31 31.09
#